data_AF-A0A094HCU9-F1
#
_entry.id   AF-A0A094HCU9-F1
#
_cell.length_a   1.000
_cell.length_b   1.000
_cell.length_c   1.000
_cell.angle_alpha   90.00
_cell.angle_beta   90.00
_cell.angle_gamma   90.00
#
_symmetry.space_group_name_H-M   'P 1'
#
loop_
_entity.id
_entity.type
_entity.pdbx_description
1 polymer ?
#
loop_
_entity_poly.entity_id
_entity_poly.type
_entity_poly.pdbx_seq_one_letter_code
_entity_poly.pdbx_strand_id
1 'polypeptide(L)'
;MYDKGQVKKRGLMSQYRAQFGMLYNKENGCLMDSNDRKEVLKYIDTLPLDRNVKSKPVLGVDDLLLLLNCHWAYDTSVYPIEQQRVQHALIKLLLFSTGCRPVELVDAKRKRRDDPSSDDDDLEDDVDMGGVEGDTRLFNSLCYEDVRLLAVHSPDNSKRDVLAMEVKLSRHKGHHKRPKPLTDIHKTIFFFTEVDDPILCPITHLVSLALADGAFEALSLTTPKLVFEYKVCGRVNWAALLYNQLHDSLNRLGKIAGFEEILTSYCFQRGTANVVDHAATDAVRDQSAGLGRPSVDGVLRMLTHMSLMCDPRAPVHVPDEVLAALPPNPIITALEQEREQLKAGAYRIQGTSIKREVQRLTSAISSVRTKRRNIVS
;
A
#
# COMPACT_ATOMS: atom_id res chain seq x y z
N MET A 1 -33.68 -29.33 -35.62
CA MET A 1 -32.34 -28.72 -35.74
C MET A 1 -31.94 -28.21 -34.37
N TYR A 2 -31.19 -29.01 -33.61
CA TYR A 2 -30.60 -28.58 -32.34
C TYR A 2 -29.25 -27.93 -32.68
N ASP A 3 -29.18 -26.61 -32.56
CA ASP A 3 -28.04 -25.84 -33.03
C ASP A 3 -26.84 -25.95 -32.07
N LYS A 4 -25.65 -25.97 -32.67
CA LYS A 4 -24.35 -26.38 -32.11
C LYS A 4 -23.71 -25.31 -31.20
N GLY A 5 -24.44 -24.79 -30.22
CA GLY A 5 -23.98 -23.74 -29.29
C GLY A 5 -24.13 -24.08 -27.80
N GLN A 6 -24.30 -25.37 -27.43
CA GLN A 6 -24.56 -25.75 -26.04
C GLN A 6 -23.38 -25.40 -25.13
N VAL A 7 -23.63 -24.58 -24.11
CA VAL A 7 -22.70 -24.30 -23.02
C VAL A 7 -22.31 -25.62 -22.34
N LYS A 8 -21.02 -25.97 -22.40
CA LYS A 8 -20.53 -27.25 -21.85
C LYS A 8 -19.90 -27.14 -20.46
N LYS A 9 -19.50 -25.94 -20.05
CA LYS A 9 -18.74 -25.70 -18.81
C LYS A 9 -19.61 -25.04 -17.74
N ARG A 10 -19.54 -25.56 -16.51
CA ARG A 10 -20.22 -24.96 -15.34
C ARG A 10 -19.74 -23.54 -15.04
N GLY A 11 -18.44 -23.29 -15.26
CA GLY A 11 -17.85 -21.96 -15.07
C GLY A 11 -18.51 -20.89 -15.94
N LEU A 12 -18.81 -21.22 -17.20
CA LEU A 12 -19.47 -20.29 -18.13
C LEU A 12 -20.92 -20.00 -17.72
N MET A 13 -21.68 -21.01 -17.28
CA MET A 13 -23.03 -20.80 -16.72
C MET A 13 -23.01 -19.92 -15.46
N SER A 14 -21.96 -20.03 -14.65
CA SER A 14 -21.78 -19.17 -13.48
C SER A 14 -21.52 -17.71 -13.87
N GLN A 15 -20.80 -17.47 -14.96
CA GLN A 15 -20.61 -16.13 -15.53
C GLN A 15 -21.91 -15.57 -16.11
N TYR A 16 -22.67 -16.35 -16.89
CA TYR A 16 -23.96 -15.90 -17.41
C TYR A 16 -24.96 -15.56 -16.31
N ARG A 17 -25.01 -16.35 -15.23
CA ARG A 17 -25.81 -16.03 -14.04
C ARG A 17 -25.40 -14.67 -13.43
N ALA A 18 -24.11 -14.39 -13.34
CA ALA A 18 -23.63 -13.11 -12.80
C ALA A 18 -23.99 -11.94 -13.73
N GLN A 19 -23.81 -12.10 -15.04
CA GLN A 19 -24.19 -11.10 -16.06
C GLN A 19 -25.69 -10.82 -16.06
N PHE A 20 -26.52 -11.86 -15.97
CA PHE A 20 -27.96 -11.73 -15.84
C PHE A 20 -28.34 -10.95 -14.57
N GLY A 21 -27.71 -11.24 -13.44
CA GLY A 21 -27.93 -10.47 -12.21
C GLY A 21 -27.54 -9.00 -12.35
N MET A 22 -26.44 -8.68 -13.05
CA MET A 22 -26.07 -7.29 -13.33
C MET A 22 -27.10 -6.59 -14.23
N LEU A 23 -27.58 -7.27 -15.26
CA LEU A 23 -28.60 -6.74 -16.18
C LEU A 23 -29.93 -6.50 -15.44
N TYR A 24 -30.39 -7.49 -14.65
CA TYR A 24 -31.59 -7.37 -13.83
C TYR A 24 -31.51 -6.14 -12.92
N ASN A 25 -30.38 -5.97 -12.22
CA ASN A 25 -30.20 -4.84 -11.30
C ASN A 25 -30.21 -3.49 -12.03
N LYS A 26 -29.68 -3.46 -13.26
CA LYS A 26 -29.64 -2.26 -14.10
C LYS A 26 -31.05 -1.87 -14.57
N GLU A 27 -31.84 -2.83 -15.06
CA GLU A 27 -33.16 -2.56 -15.62
C GLU A 27 -34.22 -2.28 -14.55
N ASN A 28 -34.14 -2.94 -13.38
CA ASN A 28 -35.16 -2.82 -12.32
C ASN A 28 -34.79 -1.81 -11.23
N GLY A 29 -33.56 -1.29 -11.22
CA GLY A 29 -33.08 -0.34 -10.21
C GLY A 29 -32.98 -0.91 -8.78
N CYS A 30 -33.23 -2.21 -8.59
CA CYS A 30 -33.16 -2.92 -7.32
C CYS A 30 -32.27 -4.17 -7.44
N LEU A 31 -31.75 -4.65 -6.31
CA LEU A 31 -30.94 -5.86 -6.29
C LEU A 31 -31.83 -7.10 -6.45
N MET A 32 -31.45 -8.01 -7.34
CA MET A 32 -32.05 -9.34 -7.46
C MET A 32 -32.04 -10.06 -6.12
N ASP A 33 -33.16 -10.69 -5.77
CA ASP A 33 -33.29 -11.38 -4.49
C ASP A 33 -32.22 -12.47 -4.33
N SER A 34 -31.72 -12.60 -3.11
CA SER A 34 -30.65 -13.54 -2.81
C SER A 34 -31.09 -15.01 -2.89
N ASN A 35 -32.37 -15.31 -2.65
CA ASN A 35 -32.92 -16.65 -2.80
C ASN A 35 -33.09 -17.01 -4.27
N ASP A 36 -33.65 -16.13 -5.10
CA ASP A 36 -33.76 -16.34 -6.55
C ASP A 36 -32.39 -16.63 -7.16
N ARG A 37 -31.39 -15.84 -6.77
CA ARG A 37 -30.01 -16.04 -7.19
C ARG A 37 -29.45 -17.40 -6.75
N LYS A 38 -29.85 -17.94 -5.59
CA LYS A 38 -29.48 -19.29 -5.13
C LYS A 38 -30.25 -20.37 -5.87
N GLU A 39 -31.52 -20.16 -6.21
CA GLU A 39 -32.32 -21.12 -7.01
C GLU A 39 -31.74 -21.32 -8.40
N VAL A 40 -31.32 -20.24 -9.07
CA VAL A 40 -30.63 -20.34 -10.37
C VAL A 40 -29.34 -21.16 -10.25
N LEU A 41 -28.61 -21.04 -9.13
CA LEU A 41 -27.40 -21.86 -8.91
C LEU A 41 -27.74 -23.33 -8.72
N LYS A 42 -28.79 -23.64 -7.95
CA LYS A 42 -29.29 -25.02 -7.79
C LYS A 42 -29.68 -25.61 -9.15
N TYR A 43 -30.37 -24.84 -9.98
CA TYR A 43 -30.75 -25.25 -11.33
C TYR A 43 -29.53 -25.56 -12.21
N ILE A 44 -28.51 -24.68 -12.20
CA ILE A 44 -27.24 -24.91 -12.93
C ILE A 44 -26.58 -26.22 -12.49
N ASP A 45 -26.65 -26.56 -11.20
CA ASP A 45 -26.07 -27.79 -10.67
C ASP A 45 -26.82 -29.07 -11.09
N THR A 46 -28.03 -28.96 -11.63
CA THR A 46 -28.77 -30.10 -12.24
C THR A 46 -28.38 -30.37 -13.70
N LEU A 47 -27.71 -29.42 -14.36
CA LEU A 47 -27.31 -29.54 -15.76
C LEU A 47 -26.07 -30.44 -15.90
N PRO A 48 -25.96 -31.23 -16.99
CA PRO A 48 -24.82 -32.11 -17.27
C PRO A 48 -23.62 -31.30 -17.80
N LEU A 49 -23.13 -30.36 -17.01
CA LEU A 49 -22.03 -29.47 -17.34
C LEU A 49 -20.70 -30.04 -16.82
N ASP A 50 -19.65 -29.86 -17.60
CA ASP A 50 -18.28 -30.18 -17.20
C ASP A 50 -17.83 -29.27 -16.03
N ARG A 51 -17.42 -29.94 -14.95
CA ARG A 51 -16.95 -29.33 -13.69
C ARG A 51 -15.45 -29.46 -13.51
N ASN A 52 -14.76 -30.11 -14.45
CA ASN A 52 -13.32 -30.32 -14.37
C ASN A 52 -12.61 -28.97 -14.39
N VAL A 53 -11.84 -28.73 -13.33
CA VAL A 53 -10.93 -27.59 -13.23
C VAL A 53 -9.66 -28.00 -13.97
N LYS A 54 -9.37 -27.33 -15.09
CA LYS A 54 -8.09 -27.49 -15.79
C LYS A 54 -6.98 -27.08 -14.82
N SER A 55 -6.01 -27.96 -14.58
CA SER A 55 -4.83 -27.62 -13.78
C SER A 55 -4.11 -26.46 -14.45
N LYS A 56 -3.88 -25.39 -13.69
CA LYS A 56 -3.06 -24.28 -14.16
C LYS A 56 -1.60 -24.60 -13.88
N PRO A 57 -0.67 -24.33 -14.82
CA PRO A 57 0.75 -24.45 -14.51
C PRO A 57 1.11 -23.45 -13.41
N VAL A 58 1.94 -23.90 -12.47
CA VAL A 58 2.45 -23.06 -11.37
C VAL A 58 3.95 -22.98 -11.56
N LEU A 59 4.48 -21.75 -11.61
CA LEU A 59 5.91 -21.50 -11.79
C LEU A 59 6.63 -21.59 -10.44
N GLY A 60 7.61 -22.47 -10.32
CA GLY A 60 8.53 -22.53 -9.17
C GLY A 60 9.73 -21.60 -9.33
N VAL A 61 10.61 -21.59 -8.32
CA VAL A 61 11.87 -20.81 -8.35
C VAL A 61 12.81 -21.33 -9.44
N ASP A 62 12.95 -22.65 -9.58
CA ASP A 62 13.79 -23.27 -10.60
C ASP A 62 13.27 -22.96 -12.02
N ASP A 63 11.95 -22.95 -12.20
CA ASP A 63 11.32 -22.61 -13.48
C ASP A 63 11.53 -21.12 -13.82
N LEU A 64 11.51 -20.24 -12.82
CA LEU A 64 11.82 -18.82 -13.01
C LEU A 64 13.28 -18.63 -13.44
N LEU A 65 14.22 -19.32 -12.79
CA LEU A 65 15.64 -19.26 -13.17
C LEU A 65 15.84 -19.79 -14.60
N LEU A 66 15.22 -20.91 -14.95
CA LEU A 66 15.25 -21.45 -16.31
C LEU A 66 14.67 -20.45 -17.31
N LEU A 67 13.51 -19.86 -17.00
CA LEU A 67 12.85 -18.87 -17.84
C LEU A 67 13.73 -17.63 -18.08
N LEU A 68 14.38 -17.12 -17.03
CA LEU A 68 15.29 -15.98 -17.13
C LEU A 68 16.56 -16.35 -17.90
N ASN A 69 17.11 -17.54 -17.69
CA ASN A 69 18.25 -18.04 -18.46
C ASN A 69 17.90 -18.17 -19.95
N CYS A 70 16.73 -18.71 -20.28
CA CYS A 70 16.21 -18.74 -21.65
C CYS A 70 16.07 -17.33 -22.23
N HIS A 71 15.48 -16.40 -21.47
CA HIS A 71 15.30 -15.00 -21.87
C HIS A 71 16.62 -14.26 -22.17
N TRP A 72 17.67 -14.55 -21.39
CA TRP A 72 18.97 -13.88 -21.54
C TRP A 72 19.91 -14.58 -22.53
N ALA A 73 20.01 -15.90 -22.48
CA ALA A 73 21.03 -16.65 -23.22
C ALA A 73 20.52 -17.25 -24.55
N TYR A 74 19.22 -17.49 -24.69
CA TYR A 74 18.68 -18.25 -25.83
C TYR A 74 17.64 -17.48 -26.66
N ASP A 75 16.97 -16.47 -26.11
CA ASP A 75 15.97 -15.70 -26.83
C ASP A 75 16.62 -14.76 -27.86
N THR A 76 16.55 -15.16 -29.13
CA THR A 76 17.04 -14.37 -30.28
C THR A 76 15.99 -13.40 -30.83
N SER A 77 14.87 -13.21 -30.15
CA SER A 77 13.82 -12.27 -30.59
C SER A 77 14.35 -10.84 -30.64
N VAL A 78 13.92 -10.09 -31.64
CA VAL A 78 14.27 -8.66 -31.80
C VAL A 78 13.25 -7.82 -31.05
N TYR A 79 13.71 -7.05 -30.07
CA TYR A 79 12.88 -6.08 -29.37
C TYR A 79 12.93 -4.73 -30.11
N PRO A 80 11.81 -4.00 -30.24
CA PRO A 80 11.81 -2.64 -30.80
C PRO A 80 12.85 -1.70 -30.17
N ILE A 81 13.10 -1.85 -28.87
CA ILE A 81 14.17 -1.16 -28.14
C ILE A 81 14.85 -2.20 -27.26
N GLU A 82 16.17 -2.31 -27.30
CA GLU A 82 16.92 -3.33 -26.53
C GLU A 82 16.71 -3.22 -25.01
N GLN A 83 16.42 -2.02 -24.50
CA GLN A 83 16.03 -1.81 -23.09
C GLN A 83 14.80 -2.65 -22.68
N GLN A 84 13.90 -2.96 -23.63
CA GLN A 84 12.74 -3.81 -23.35
C GLN A 84 13.15 -5.20 -22.88
N ARG A 85 14.29 -5.73 -23.32
CA ARG A 85 14.79 -7.03 -22.84
C ARG A 85 15.04 -6.99 -21.32
N VAL A 86 15.63 -5.90 -20.82
CA VAL A 86 15.84 -5.69 -19.37
C VAL A 86 14.51 -5.46 -18.66
N GLN A 87 13.59 -4.69 -19.25
CA GLN A 87 12.24 -4.46 -18.70
C GLN A 87 11.47 -5.78 -18.54
N HIS A 88 11.53 -6.67 -19.53
CA HIS A 88 10.86 -7.97 -19.47
C HIS A 88 11.42 -8.85 -18.35
N ALA A 89 12.74 -8.81 -18.10
CA ALA A 89 13.32 -9.54 -16.98
C ALA A 89 12.87 -8.97 -15.63
N LEU A 90 12.87 -7.63 -15.48
CA LEU A 90 12.33 -6.96 -14.29
C LEU A 90 10.86 -7.31 -14.03
N ILE A 91 10.01 -7.24 -15.07
CA ILE A 91 8.58 -7.55 -14.96
C ILE A 91 8.36 -9.00 -14.53
N LYS A 92 9.11 -9.97 -15.10
CA LYS A 92 9.03 -11.38 -14.67
C LYS A 92 9.34 -11.54 -13.18
N LEU A 93 10.39 -10.88 -12.69
CA LEU A 93 10.78 -10.91 -11.27
C LEU A 93 9.71 -10.27 -10.37
N LEU A 94 9.14 -9.14 -10.78
CA LEU A 94 8.06 -8.47 -10.04
C LEU A 94 6.78 -9.32 -10.02
N LEU A 95 6.38 -9.91 -11.14
CA LEU A 95 5.22 -10.81 -11.22
C LEU A 95 5.39 -12.03 -10.31
N PHE A 96 6.56 -12.67 -10.35
CA PHE A 96 6.84 -13.84 -9.52
C PHE A 96 6.81 -13.50 -8.03
N SER A 97 7.42 -12.39 -7.65
CA SER A 97 7.57 -12.01 -6.23
C SER A 97 6.28 -11.48 -5.61
N THR A 98 5.45 -10.79 -6.40
CA THR A 98 4.26 -10.08 -5.89
C THR A 98 2.95 -10.80 -6.21
N GLY A 99 2.93 -11.67 -7.23
CA GLY A 99 1.71 -12.27 -7.77
C GLY A 99 0.72 -11.23 -8.31
N CYS A 100 1.19 -10.01 -8.62
CA CYS A 100 0.35 -8.95 -9.15
C CYS A 100 -0.11 -9.27 -10.57
N ARG A 101 -1.15 -8.55 -11.03
CA ARG A 101 -1.61 -8.69 -12.41
C ARG A 101 -0.71 -7.91 -13.37
N PRO A 102 -0.55 -8.37 -14.63
CA PRO A 102 0.24 -7.65 -15.63
C PRO A 102 -0.16 -6.18 -15.78
N VAL A 103 -1.46 -5.87 -15.75
CA VAL A 103 -1.99 -4.49 -15.83
C VAL A 103 -1.49 -3.55 -14.71
N GLU A 104 -0.97 -4.09 -13.62
CA GLU A 104 -0.39 -3.28 -12.53
C GLU A 104 1.04 -2.82 -12.88
N LEU A 105 1.69 -3.47 -13.84
CA LEU A 105 3.08 -3.22 -14.25
C LEU A 105 3.18 -2.63 -15.66
N VAL A 106 2.37 -3.13 -16.61
CA VAL A 106 2.42 -2.74 -18.03
C VAL A 106 1.19 -1.95 -18.46
N ASP A 107 1.36 -1.08 -19.46
CA ASP A 107 0.26 -0.27 -19.99
C ASP A 107 -0.79 -1.16 -20.68
N ALA A 108 -2.05 -0.98 -20.30
CA ALA A 108 -3.17 -1.79 -20.81
C ALA A 108 -3.67 -1.37 -22.20
N LYS A 109 -2.95 -0.49 -22.91
CA LYS A 109 -3.36 -0.07 -24.26
C LYS A 109 -3.35 -1.27 -25.21
N ARG A 110 -4.53 -1.64 -25.72
CA ARG A 110 -4.73 -2.76 -26.64
C ARG A 110 -3.93 -2.60 -27.93
N LYS A 111 -3.35 -3.71 -28.40
CA LYS A 111 -3.05 -3.91 -29.83
C LYS A 111 -4.38 -3.89 -30.60
N ARG A 112 -4.50 -3.07 -31.66
CA ARG A 112 -5.65 -3.17 -32.58
C ARG A 112 -5.68 -4.61 -33.13
N ARG A 113 -6.83 -5.26 -33.10
CA ARG A 113 -7.00 -6.56 -33.74
C ARG A 113 -6.93 -6.34 -35.25
N ASP A 114 -5.93 -6.90 -35.90
CA ASP A 114 -5.81 -6.87 -37.36
C ASP A 114 -6.66 -7.99 -38.02
N ASP A 115 -7.12 -8.99 -37.26
CA ASP A 115 -7.96 -10.08 -37.78
C ASP A 115 -9.03 -10.54 -36.76
N PRO A 116 -10.34 -10.53 -37.09
CA PRO A 116 -11.43 -10.95 -36.19
C PRO A 116 -11.60 -12.47 -36.03
N SER A 117 -10.79 -13.29 -36.74
CA SER A 117 -11.06 -14.72 -36.96
C SER A 117 -10.15 -15.70 -36.21
N SER A 118 -9.22 -15.23 -35.36
CA SER A 118 -8.36 -16.10 -34.55
C SER A 118 -9.09 -16.56 -33.28
N ASP A 119 -9.47 -17.84 -33.23
CA ASP A 119 -10.05 -18.52 -32.06
C ASP A 119 -8.96 -18.84 -31.00
N ASP A 120 -8.22 -17.83 -30.57
CA ASP A 120 -7.34 -17.95 -29.40
C ASP A 120 -8.16 -17.71 -28.12
N ASP A 121 -8.72 -18.80 -27.58
CA ASP A 121 -9.53 -18.84 -26.35
C ASP A 121 -8.75 -18.52 -25.04
N ASP A 122 -7.51 -18.02 -25.11
CA ASP A 122 -6.66 -17.69 -23.96
C ASP A 122 -6.49 -16.17 -23.74
N LEU A 123 -7.48 -15.37 -24.12
CA LEU A 123 -7.47 -13.94 -23.83
C LEU A 123 -8.07 -13.68 -22.45
N GLU A 124 -7.25 -13.23 -21.50
CA GLU A 124 -7.76 -12.43 -20.39
C GLU A 124 -8.59 -11.30 -20.99
N ASP A 125 -9.91 -11.39 -20.86
CA ASP A 125 -10.85 -10.36 -21.30
C ASP A 125 -10.59 -9.08 -20.50
N ASP A 126 -9.65 -8.29 -21.01
CA ASP A 126 -9.34 -6.98 -20.47
C ASP A 126 -10.36 -5.98 -20.98
N VAL A 127 -11.21 -5.66 -20.02
CA VAL A 127 -12.30 -4.69 -20.04
C VAL A 127 -11.72 -3.31 -20.27
N ASP A 128 -12.30 -2.62 -21.24
CA ASP A 128 -12.15 -1.19 -21.50
C ASP A 128 -12.12 -0.37 -20.20
N MET A 129 -10.97 0.25 -19.92
CA MET A 129 -10.79 1.22 -18.86
C MET A 129 -10.82 2.59 -19.52
N GLY A 130 -12.04 3.10 -19.74
CA GLY A 130 -12.26 4.46 -20.22
C GLY A 130 -11.39 5.45 -19.43
N GLY A 131 -10.50 6.14 -20.15
CA GLY A 131 -9.76 7.26 -19.60
C GLY A 131 -10.76 8.35 -19.22
N VAL A 132 -10.74 8.78 -17.96
CA VAL A 132 -11.40 10.01 -17.55
C VAL A 132 -10.40 11.15 -17.75
N GLU A 133 -10.89 12.21 -18.39
CA GLU A 133 -10.25 13.51 -18.54
C GLU A 133 -9.71 13.99 -17.18
N GLY A 134 -8.38 14.02 -17.02
CA GLY A 134 -7.72 14.54 -15.81
C GLY A 134 -6.52 13.75 -15.27
N ASP A 135 -6.21 12.56 -15.79
CA ASP A 135 -4.93 11.88 -15.43
C ASP A 135 -3.78 12.51 -16.23
N THR A 136 -2.86 13.19 -15.54
CA THR A 136 -1.73 13.92 -16.15
C THR A 136 -0.64 12.99 -16.68
N ARG A 137 -0.70 11.67 -16.39
CA ARG A 137 0.29 10.68 -16.81
C ARG A 137 0.02 10.17 -18.23
N LEU A 138 1.09 10.08 -19.03
CA LEU A 138 1.03 9.63 -20.44
C LEU A 138 0.75 8.12 -20.58
N PHE A 139 1.14 7.32 -19.57
CA PHE A 139 1.05 5.87 -19.55
C PHE A 139 0.44 5.36 -18.24
N ASN A 140 -0.35 4.29 -18.34
CA ASN A 140 -0.98 3.61 -17.21
C ASN A 140 -0.16 2.38 -16.77
N SER A 141 1.15 2.54 -16.60
CA SER A 141 2.11 1.49 -16.23
C SER A 141 2.86 1.84 -14.93
N LEU A 142 3.69 0.91 -14.44
CA LEU A 142 4.65 1.18 -13.38
C LEU A 142 5.68 2.22 -13.86
N CYS A 143 5.88 3.28 -13.08
CA CYS A 143 6.85 4.34 -13.36
C CYS A 143 7.94 4.42 -12.28
N TYR A 144 9.06 5.08 -12.57
CA TYR A 144 10.13 5.30 -11.58
C TYR A 144 9.66 6.04 -10.33
N GLU A 145 8.73 6.97 -10.46
CA GLU A 145 8.09 7.68 -9.33
C GLU A 145 7.31 6.78 -8.36
N ASP A 146 6.92 5.58 -8.82
CA ASP A 146 6.24 4.58 -8.00
C ASP A 146 7.24 3.64 -7.29
N VAL A 147 8.54 3.87 -7.47
CA VAL A 147 9.64 3.07 -6.88
C VAL A 147 10.53 3.94 -6.01
N ARG A 148 10.90 3.43 -4.83
CA ARG A 148 11.88 4.08 -3.95
C ARG A 148 13.04 3.14 -3.68
N LEU A 149 14.25 3.62 -3.92
CA LEU A 149 15.47 2.91 -3.59
C LEU A 149 15.99 3.39 -2.22
N LEU A 150 16.27 2.45 -1.33
CA LEU A 150 16.68 2.66 0.04
C LEU A 150 18.07 2.06 0.22
N ALA A 151 19.00 2.80 0.82
CA ALA A 151 20.26 2.24 1.31
C ALA A 151 20.09 1.86 2.79
N VAL A 152 20.30 0.58 3.09
CA VAL A 152 20.09 -0.01 4.42
C VAL A 152 21.42 -0.43 5.00
N HIS A 153 21.70 0.01 6.23
CA HIS A 153 22.92 -0.40 6.93
C HIS A 153 22.87 -1.89 7.24
N SER A 154 23.93 -2.61 6.85
CA SER A 154 24.05 -4.02 7.17
C SER A 154 24.53 -4.19 8.62
N PRO A 155 23.76 -4.84 9.50
CA PRO A 155 24.12 -4.99 10.91
C PRO A 155 25.36 -5.87 11.13
N ASP A 156 25.67 -6.75 10.18
CA ASP A 156 26.70 -7.78 10.31
C ASP A 156 28.12 -7.29 9.95
N ASN A 157 28.36 -5.97 10.03
CA ASN A 157 29.65 -5.36 9.69
C ASN A 157 30.13 -5.73 8.28
N SER A 158 29.18 -5.92 7.35
CA SER A 158 29.53 -6.19 5.96
C SER A 158 30.16 -4.93 5.34
N LYS A 159 31.09 -5.13 4.41
CA LYS A 159 31.94 -4.06 3.85
C LYS A 159 31.14 -2.93 3.16
N ARG A 160 29.85 -3.15 2.88
CA ARG A 160 28.97 -2.22 2.18
C ARG A 160 27.56 -2.25 2.76
N ASP A 161 26.89 -1.11 2.68
CA ASP A 161 25.45 -1.04 2.91
C ASP A 161 24.71 -1.75 1.75
N VAL A 162 23.49 -2.23 2.01
CA VAL A 162 22.71 -3.03 1.05
C VAL A 162 21.53 -2.20 0.56
N LEU A 163 21.21 -2.28 -0.71
CA LEU A 163 20.03 -1.66 -1.29
C LEU A 163 18.78 -2.48 -1.02
N ALA A 164 17.71 -1.76 -0.71
CA ALA A 164 16.36 -2.28 -0.71
C ALA A 164 15.51 -1.42 -1.65
N MET A 165 14.52 -2.02 -2.29
CA MET A 165 13.62 -1.35 -3.21
C MET A 165 12.19 -1.49 -2.71
N GLU A 166 11.50 -0.37 -2.57
CA GLU A 166 10.08 -0.29 -2.30
C GLU A 166 9.35 -0.03 -3.63
N VAL A 167 8.41 -0.90 -3.99
CA VAL A 167 7.59 -0.77 -5.20
C VAL A 167 6.15 -0.59 -4.81
N LYS A 168 5.55 0.54 -5.20
CA LYS A 168 4.14 0.85 -4.96
C LYS A 168 3.31 0.51 -6.20
N LEU A 169 2.53 -0.55 -6.11
CA LEU A 169 1.52 -0.89 -7.12
C LEU A 169 0.24 -0.11 -6.81
N SER A 170 -0.09 0.89 -7.61
CA SER A 170 -1.28 1.74 -7.38
C SER A 170 -2.47 1.36 -8.27
N ARG A 171 -2.22 0.70 -9.40
CA ARG A 171 -3.18 0.52 -10.49
C ARG A 171 -3.79 -0.88 -10.52
N HIS A 172 -4.68 -1.18 -9.56
CA HIS A 172 -5.40 -2.47 -9.56
C HIS A 172 -6.68 -2.41 -10.41
N LYS A 173 -7.12 -3.57 -10.93
CA LYS A 173 -8.39 -3.68 -11.67
C LYS A 173 -9.55 -3.08 -10.86
N GLY A 174 -10.21 -2.07 -11.42
CA GLY A 174 -11.35 -1.38 -10.80
C GLY A 174 -11.02 -0.27 -9.79
N HIS A 175 -9.74 0.10 -9.63
CA HIS A 175 -9.31 1.14 -8.68
C HIS A 175 -10.06 2.47 -8.86
N HIS A 176 -10.26 2.93 -10.11
CA HIS A 176 -10.98 4.17 -10.39
C HIS A 176 -12.46 4.15 -9.97
N LYS A 177 -13.08 2.96 -9.89
CA LYS A 177 -14.49 2.83 -9.48
C LYS A 177 -14.65 2.80 -7.96
N ARG A 178 -13.59 2.42 -7.22
CA ARG A 178 -13.56 2.31 -5.76
C ARG A 178 -12.13 2.56 -5.25
N PRO A 179 -11.77 3.80 -4.90
CA PRO A 179 -10.46 4.07 -4.31
C PRO A 179 -10.33 3.28 -3.00
N LYS A 180 -9.19 2.61 -2.81
CA LYS A 180 -8.91 1.87 -1.58
C LYS A 180 -8.80 2.87 -0.40
N PRO A 181 -9.38 2.56 0.78
CA PRO A 181 -9.23 3.41 1.96
C PRO A 181 -7.74 3.49 2.37
N LEU A 182 -7.38 4.59 3.05
CA LEU A 182 -5.99 4.88 3.46
C LEU A 182 -5.31 3.73 4.22
N THR A 183 -6.10 2.92 4.94
CA THR A 183 -5.68 1.74 5.70
C THR A 183 -5.22 0.56 4.82
N ASP A 184 -5.59 0.52 3.54
CA ASP A 184 -5.22 -0.54 2.60
C ASP A 184 -4.04 -0.15 1.68
N ILE A 185 -3.54 1.09 1.76
CA ILE A 185 -2.42 1.56 0.93
C ILE A 185 -1.15 0.74 1.20
N HIS A 186 -0.91 0.33 2.44
CA HIS A 186 0.24 -0.51 2.78
C HIS A 186 0.15 -1.94 2.22
N LYS A 187 -1.02 -2.39 1.72
CA LYS A 187 -1.17 -3.70 1.07
C LYS A 187 -0.72 -3.70 -0.39
N THR A 188 -0.27 -2.56 -0.90
CA THR A 188 0.09 -2.39 -2.31
C THR A 188 1.55 -2.00 -2.49
N ILE A 189 2.31 -2.01 -1.40
CA ILE A 189 3.73 -1.69 -1.35
C ILE A 189 4.49 -2.99 -1.10
N PHE A 190 5.45 -3.29 -1.96
CA PHE A 190 6.29 -4.48 -1.88
C PHE A 190 7.74 -4.08 -1.67
N PHE A 191 8.44 -4.81 -0.81
CA PHE A 191 9.85 -4.60 -0.53
C PHE A 191 10.69 -5.71 -1.16
N PHE A 192 11.79 -5.31 -1.77
CA PHE A 192 12.78 -6.18 -2.38
C PHE A 192 14.14 -5.86 -1.79
N THR A 193 14.97 -6.87 -1.65
CA THR A 193 16.36 -6.74 -1.21
C THR A 193 17.30 -7.13 -2.35
N GLU A 194 18.56 -6.71 -2.26
CA GLU A 194 19.58 -7.24 -3.16
C GLU A 194 19.65 -8.77 -3.07
N VAL A 195 19.86 -9.38 -4.24
CA VAL A 195 20.16 -10.79 -4.40
C VAL A 195 21.53 -10.88 -5.04
N ASP A 196 22.37 -11.80 -4.57
CA ASP A 196 23.75 -11.94 -5.05
C ASP A 196 23.84 -12.28 -6.54
N ASP A 197 22.85 -13.01 -7.07
CA ASP A 197 22.74 -13.31 -8.50
C ASP A 197 22.06 -12.15 -9.25
N PRO A 198 22.77 -11.46 -10.16
CA PRO A 198 22.21 -10.35 -10.95
C PRO A 198 20.98 -10.73 -11.77
N ILE A 199 20.90 -11.98 -12.27
CA ILE A 199 19.79 -12.46 -13.10
C ILE A 199 18.49 -12.54 -12.28
N LEU A 200 18.61 -12.82 -10.98
CA LEU A 200 17.48 -12.90 -10.05
C LEU A 200 17.25 -11.61 -9.26
N CYS A 201 18.13 -10.62 -9.37
CA CYS A 201 18.05 -9.39 -8.60
C CYS A 201 17.20 -8.32 -9.31
N PRO A 202 15.96 -8.03 -8.85
CA PRO A 202 15.12 -7.00 -9.49
C PRO A 202 15.72 -5.60 -9.33
N ILE A 203 16.46 -5.35 -8.25
CA ILE A 203 17.16 -4.08 -8.02
C ILE A 203 18.21 -3.84 -9.11
N THR A 204 18.99 -4.86 -9.48
CA THR A 204 19.98 -4.74 -10.56
C THR A 204 19.34 -4.36 -11.88
N HIS A 205 18.21 -4.98 -12.23
CA HIS A 205 17.49 -4.68 -13.47
C HIS A 205 16.91 -3.26 -13.45
N LEU A 206 16.28 -2.84 -12.34
CA LEU A 206 15.76 -1.49 -12.21
C LEU A 206 16.86 -0.44 -12.28
N VAL A 207 17.96 -0.61 -11.52
CA VAL A 207 19.07 0.33 -11.50
C VAL A 207 19.70 0.46 -12.89
N SER A 208 19.80 -0.65 -13.64
CA SER A 208 20.31 -0.64 -15.02
C SER A 208 19.44 0.23 -15.94
N LEU A 209 18.12 0.11 -15.82
CA LEU A 209 17.16 0.94 -16.57
C LEU A 209 17.23 2.40 -16.12
N ALA A 210 17.21 2.66 -14.81
CA ALA A 210 17.23 4.00 -14.25
C ALA A 210 18.52 4.77 -14.61
N LEU A 211 19.67 4.09 -14.67
CA LEU A 211 20.92 4.69 -15.13
C LEU A 211 20.89 4.99 -16.63
N ALA A 212 20.36 4.09 -17.45
CA ALA A 212 20.24 4.30 -18.89
C ALA A 212 19.31 5.47 -19.23
N ASP A 213 18.26 5.67 -18.42
CA ASP A 213 17.26 6.72 -18.60
C ASP A 213 17.60 8.02 -17.85
N GLY A 214 18.66 8.03 -17.02
CA GLY A 214 19.00 9.17 -16.16
C GLY A 214 17.90 9.51 -15.15
N ALA A 215 17.19 8.51 -14.64
CA ALA A 215 15.96 8.67 -13.87
C ALA A 215 16.15 8.94 -12.37
N PHE A 216 17.39 8.90 -11.86
CA PHE A 216 17.66 9.19 -10.46
C PHE A 216 17.43 10.68 -10.15
N GLU A 217 16.63 10.95 -9.12
CA GLU A 217 16.43 12.32 -8.60
C GLU A 217 17.75 12.92 -8.08
N ALA A 218 18.59 12.08 -7.48
CA ALA A 218 19.94 12.45 -7.07
C ALA A 218 20.88 12.47 -8.28
N LEU A 219 21.19 13.68 -8.77
CA LEU A 219 22.10 13.92 -9.91
C LEU A 219 23.53 13.36 -9.71
N SER A 220 23.90 12.99 -8.49
CA SER A 220 25.19 12.36 -8.18
C SER A 220 25.23 10.87 -8.53
N LEU A 221 24.08 10.20 -8.68
CA LEU A 221 23.98 8.77 -8.92
C LEU A 221 24.01 8.45 -10.42
N THR A 222 25.17 8.67 -11.05
CA THR A 222 25.35 8.54 -12.51
C THR A 222 25.98 7.22 -12.94
N THR A 223 26.53 6.44 -12.02
CA THR A 223 27.21 5.18 -12.33
C THR A 223 26.76 4.06 -11.41
N PRO A 224 26.80 2.79 -11.85
CA PRO A 224 26.43 1.65 -11.01
C PRO A 224 27.21 1.63 -9.69
N LYS A 225 28.51 1.96 -9.75
CA LYS A 225 29.37 1.99 -8.57
C LYS A 225 28.86 2.97 -7.51
N LEU A 226 28.44 4.18 -7.92
CA LEU A 226 27.93 5.19 -7.01
C LEU A 226 26.59 4.78 -6.37
N VAL A 227 25.78 3.98 -7.08
CA VAL A 227 24.51 3.47 -6.57
C VAL A 227 24.73 2.31 -5.59
N PHE A 228 25.50 1.29 -5.98
CA PHE A 228 25.72 0.07 -5.19
C PHE A 228 26.76 0.21 -4.05
N GLU A 229 27.62 1.22 -4.10
CA GLU A 229 28.55 1.54 -3.00
C GLU A 229 28.08 2.75 -2.19
N TYR A 230 26.83 3.19 -2.37
CA TYR A 230 26.28 4.28 -1.59
C TYR A 230 26.32 3.94 -0.10
N LYS A 231 27.02 4.77 0.68
CA LYS A 231 27.11 4.61 2.13
C LYS A 231 26.14 5.54 2.84
N VAL A 232 25.41 4.99 3.79
CA VAL A 232 24.58 5.77 4.71
C VAL A 232 25.52 6.58 5.61
N CYS A 233 25.73 7.84 5.26
CA CYS A 233 26.45 8.79 6.10
C CYS A 233 25.59 9.13 7.33
N GLY A 234 25.79 8.39 8.41
CA GLY A 234 25.12 8.66 9.66
C GLY A 234 25.39 7.58 10.68
N ARG A 235 26.41 7.77 11.51
CA ARG A 235 26.45 7.11 12.82
C ARG A 235 25.35 7.76 13.66
N VAL A 236 24.10 7.33 13.50
CA VAL A 236 23.14 7.55 14.58
C VAL A 236 23.58 6.53 15.62
N ASN A 237 24.44 6.93 16.55
CA ASN A 237 24.67 6.18 17.79
C ASN A 237 23.33 6.20 18.54
N TRP A 238 22.39 5.34 18.14
CA TRP A 238 21.29 4.99 19.01
C TRP A 238 21.93 4.20 20.15
N ALA A 239 22.13 4.85 21.29
CA ALA A 239 22.36 4.10 22.51
C ALA A 239 21.14 3.19 22.68
N ALA A 240 21.31 1.89 22.46
CA ALA A 240 20.23 0.93 22.61
C ALA A 240 19.63 1.11 24.01
N LEU A 241 18.32 1.38 24.07
CA LEU A 241 17.63 1.53 25.34
C LEU A 241 17.71 0.20 26.08
N LEU A 242 18.43 0.18 27.20
CA LEU A 242 18.56 -1.02 28.00
C LEU A 242 17.20 -1.39 28.60
N TYR A 243 16.96 -2.68 28.81
CA TYR A 243 15.68 -3.17 29.34
C TYR A 243 15.30 -2.51 30.67
N ASN A 244 16.27 -2.29 31.56
CA ASN A 244 16.07 -1.58 32.82
C ASN A 244 15.65 -0.12 32.61
N GLN A 245 16.26 0.59 31.66
CA GLN A 245 15.89 1.97 31.33
C GLN A 245 14.45 2.04 30.81
N LEU A 246 14.03 1.08 29.97
CA LEU A 246 12.65 0.97 29.53
C LEU A 246 11.72 0.64 30.71
N HIS A 247 12.05 -0.36 31.52
CA HIS A 247 11.25 -0.77 32.68
C HIS A 247 11.07 0.36 33.69
N ASP A 248 12.14 1.04 34.08
CA ASP A 248 12.12 2.16 35.03
C ASP A 248 11.35 3.35 34.48
N SER A 249 11.48 3.62 33.18
CA SER A 249 10.70 4.68 32.53
C SER A 249 9.21 4.36 32.48
N LEU A 250 8.83 3.12 32.16
CA LEU A 250 7.43 2.69 32.16
C LEU A 250 6.83 2.72 33.56
N ASN A 251 7.55 2.24 34.58
CA ASN A 251 7.10 2.30 35.96
C ASN A 251 6.91 3.74 36.44
N ARG A 252 7.86 4.63 36.13
CA ARG A 252 7.79 6.04 36.48
C ARG A 252 6.63 6.73 35.78
N LEU A 253 6.48 6.52 34.47
CA LEU A 253 5.39 7.09 33.68
C LEU A 253 4.04 6.55 34.11
N GLY A 254 3.97 5.26 34.46
CA GLY A 254 2.78 4.61 35.01
C GLY A 254 2.27 5.34 36.26
N LYS A 255 3.18 5.63 37.20
CA LYS A 255 2.88 6.40 38.41
C LYS A 255 2.46 7.84 38.12
N ILE A 256 3.12 8.52 37.18
CA ILE A 256 2.77 9.89 36.78
C ILE A 256 1.38 9.95 36.14
N ALA A 257 1.06 8.96 35.30
CA ALA A 257 -0.24 8.84 34.64
C ALA A 257 -1.35 8.31 35.58
N GLY A 258 -1.02 7.97 36.83
CA GLY A 258 -1.96 7.52 37.85
C GLY A 258 -2.44 6.07 37.67
N PHE A 259 -1.68 5.21 37.00
CA PHE A 259 -2.02 3.78 36.97
C PHE A 259 -1.90 3.15 38.35
N GLU A 260 -2.90 2.37 38.76
CA GLU A 260 -2.94 1.71 40.07
C GLU A 260 -1.90 0.58 40.18
N GLU A 261 -1.64 -0.11 39.06
CA GLU A 261 -0.65 -1.18 38.98
C GLU A 261 0.65 -0.74 38.31
N ILE A 262 1.73 -1.49 38.57
CA ILE A 262 3.04 -1.24 37.98
C ILE A 262 2.99 -1.48 36.47
N LEU A 263 3.14 -0.40 35.70
CA LEU A 263 3.15 -0.46 34.24
C LEU A 263 4.47 -1.10 33.73
N THR A 264 4.41 -2.37 33.37
CA THR A 264 5.55 -3.10 32.78
C THR A 264 5.35 -3.32 31.28
N SER A 265 6.42 -3.66 30.56
CA SER A 265 6.34 -4.04 29.14
C SER A 265 5.40 -5.22 28.88
N TYR A 266 5.20 -6.10 29.87
CA TYR A 266 4.27 -7.23 29.82
C TYR A 266 2.80 -6.78 29.71
N CYS A 267 2.43 -5.64 30.32
CA CYS A 267 1.07 -5.11 30.26
C CYS A 267 0.64 -4.78 28.81
N PHE A 268 1.58 -4.29 27.99
CA PHE A 268 1.35 -4.01 26.57
C PHE A 268 1.18 -5.30 25.74
N GLN A 269 1.99 -6.31 26.03
CA GLN A 269 1.89 -7.63 25.36
C GLN A 269 0.55 -8.30 25.70
N ARG A 270 0.14 -8.26 26.97
CA ARG A 270 -1.17 -8.78 27.41
C ARG A 270 -2.34 -8.00 26.84
N GLY A 271 -2.26 -6.67 26.81
CA GLY A 271 -3.28 -5.84 26.16
C GLY A 271 -3.49 -6.23 24.70
N THR A 272 -2.39 -6.49 23.98
CA THR A 272 -2.45 -6.96 22.58
C THR A 272 -3.09 -8.35 22.48
N ALA A 273 -2.68 -9.30 23.31
CA ALA A 273 -3.20 -10.67 23.29
C ALA A 273 -4.70 -10.75 23.61
N ASN A 274 -5.17 -10.03 24.63
CA ASN A 274 -6.59 -10.01 24.99
C ASN A 274 -7.48 -9.41 23.88
N VAL A 275 -6.97 -8.41 23.15
CA VAL A 275 -7.67 -7.83 21.99
C VAL A 275 -7.78 -8.85 20.85
N VAL A 276 -6.73 -9.65 20.63
CA VAL A 276 -6.77 -10.75 19.64
C VAL A 276 -7.77 -11.81 20.06
N ASP A 277 -7.79 -12.24 21.34
CA ASP A 277 -8.69 -13.28 21.83
C ASP A 277 -10.18 -12.92 21.73
N HIS A 278 -10.53 -11.64 21.87
CA HIS A 278 -11.92 -11.18 21.75
C HIS A 278 -12.37 -10.83 20.32
N ALA A 279 -11.46 -10.77 19.35
CA ALA A 279 -11.75 -10.30 17.99
C ALA A 279 -11.49 -11.34 16.87
N ALA A 280 -10.75 -12.43 17.13
CA ALA A 280 -10.26 -13.33 16.09
C ALA A 280 -10.79 -14.78 16.20
N THR A 281 -11.16 -15.37 15.06
CA THR A 281 -11.22 -16.83 14.88
C THR A 281 -9.81 -17.44 14.95
N ASP A 282 -9.70 -18.72 15.33
CA ASP A 282 -8.43 -19.39 15.67
C ASP A 282 -7.29 -19.20 14.64
N ALA A 283 -7.61 -19.08 13.34
CA ALA A 283 -6.63 -18.86 12.28
C ALA A 283 -5.96 -17.45 12.28
N VAL A 284 -6.62 -16.43 12.83
CA VAL A 284 -6.05 -15.07 12.97
C VAL A 284 -5.19 -14.95 14.24
N ARG A 285 -5.41 -15.83 15.22
CA ARG A 285 -4.60 -15.93 16.45
C ARG A 285 -3.18 -16.41 16.12
N ASP A 286 -3.02 -17.42 15.26
CA ASP A 286 -1.71 -17.94 14.84
C ASP A 286 -0.91 -16.98 13.95
N GLN A 287 -1.57 -16.20 13.08
CA GLN A 287 -0.87 -15.22 12.22
C GLN A 287 -0.42 -13.96 12.97
N SER A 288 -1.17 -13.52 13.99
CA SER A 288 -0.87 -12.29 14.74
C SER A 288 0.23 -12.47 15.78
N ALA A 289 0.36 -13.67 16.35
CA ALA A 289 1.50 -14.03 17.21
C ALA A 289 2.85 -14.02 16.45
N GLY A 290 2.83 -14.22 15.12
CA GLY A 290 4.03 -14.26 14.28
C GLY A 290 4.41 -12.97 13.56
N LEU A 291 3.48 -12.03 13.30
CA LEU A 291 3.72 -10.91 12.37
C LEU A 291 3.38 -9.49 12.89
N GLY A 292 3.03 -9.33 14.18
CA GLY A 292 3.18 -8.06 14.90
C GLY A 292 2.44 -6.83 14.33
N ARG A 293 1.32 -6.98 13.61
CA ARG A 293 0.50 -5.84 13.15
C ARG A 293 -0.90 -5.88 13.75
N PRO A 294 -1.18 -5.12 14.82
CA PRO A 294 -2.55 -4.91 15.25
C PRO A 294 -3.31 -4.03 14.25
N SER A 295 -4.58 -4.39 13.99
CA SER A 295 -5.52 -3.56 13.23
C SER A 295 -5.67 -2.17 13.88
N VAL A 296 -5.90 -1.12 13.10
CA VAL A 296 -6.16 0.25 13.62
C VAL A 296 -7.32 0.26 14.62
N ASP A 297 -8.36 -0.53 14.37
CA ASP A 297 -9.50 -0.70 15.30
C ASP A 297 -9.08 -1.47 16.57
N GLY A 298 -8.14 -2.41 16.44
CA GLY A 298 -7.52 -3.11 17.57
C GLY A 298 -6.67 -2.19 18.45
N VAL A 299 -5.87 -1.30 17.84
CA VAL A 299 -5.10 -0.28 18.56
C VAL A 299 -6.03 0.71 19.26
N LEU A 300 -7.10 1.13 18.60
CA LEU A 300 -8.08 2.07 19.17
C LEU A 300 -8.85 1.45 20.36
N ARG A 301 -9.27 0.18 20.25
CA ARG A 301 -9.87 -0.56 21.38
C ARG A 301 -8.88 -0.81 22.51
N MET A 302 -7.61 -1.09 22.21
CA MET A 302 -6.55 -1.22 23.22
C MET A 302 -6.37 0.08 24.01
N LEU A 303 -6.35 1.23 23.32
CA LEU A 303 -6.31 2.57 23.96
C LEU A 303 -7.55 2.84 24.82
N THR A 304 -8.71 2.32 24.43
CA THR A 304 -9.96 2.49 25.19
C THR A 304 -9.99 1.66 26.47
N HIS A 305 -9.37 0.47 26.48
CA HIS A 305 -9.29 -0.39 27.66
C HIS A 305 -8.18 0.00 28.65
N MET A 306 -7.12 0.70 28.21
CA MET A 306 -6.07 1.19 29.12
C MET A 306 -6.60 2.24 30.11
N SER A 307 -7.63 3.00 29.74
CA SER A 307 -8.29 3.97 30.63
C SER A 307 -9.04 3.35 31.82
N LEU A 308 -9.24 2.02 31.83
CA LEU A 308 -9.86 1.31 32.96
C LEU A 308 -8.91 1.05 34.13
N MET A 309 -7.59 1.24 33.92
CA MET A 309 -6.53 0.97 34.92
C MET A 309 -5.96 2.25 35.54
N CYS A 310 -6.44 3.42 35.14
CA CYS A 310 -6.03 4.72 35.71
C CYS A 310 -6.92 5.08 36.91
N ASP A 311 -6.31 5.57 37.99
CA ASP A 311 -7.00 6.17 39.13
C ASP A 311 -7.93 7.29 38.62
N PRO A 312 -9.25 7.22 38.87
CA PRO A 312 -10.21 8.26 38.49
C PRO A 312 -9.89 9.65 39.05
N ARG A 313 -8.99 9.75 40.04
CA ARG A 313 -8.54 10.99 40.69
C ARG A 313 -7.25 11.56 40.09
N ALA A 314 -6.63 10.87 39.13
CA ALA A 314 -5.43 11.35 38.46
C ALA A 314 -5.72 12.67 37.69
N PRO A 315 -4.78 13.63 37.64
CA PRO A 315 -5.01 14.90 36.95
C PRO A 315 -5.21 14.67 35.45
N VAL A 316 -6.46 14.79 34.99
CA VAL A 316 -6.82 14.70 33.56
C VAL A 316 -6.35 15.94 32.79
N HIS A 317 -6.17 17.05 33.50
CA HIS A 317 -5.80 18.33 32.91
C HIS A 317 -4.30 18.58 33.01
N VAL A 318 -3.63 18.75 31.87
CA VAL A 318 -2.22 19.16 31.81
C VAL A 318 -2.12 20.64 32.20
N PRO A 319 -1.29 21.02 33.21
CA PRO A 319 -1.13 22.40 33.63
C PRO A 319 -0.69 23.33 32.49
N ASP A 320 -1.22 24.55 32.45
CA ASP A 320 -0.94 25.55 31.41
C ASP A 320 0.56 25.86 31.23
N GLU A 321 1.34 25.77 32.32
CA GLU A 321 2.80 25.95 32.31
C GLU A 321 3.52 24.89 31.47
N VAL A 322 3.06 23.64 31.51
CA VAL A 322 3.60 22.53 30.72
C VAL A 322 3.18 22.66 29.26
N LEU A 323 1.95 23.08 29.00
CA LEU A 323 1.46 23.38 27.65
C LEU A 323 2.25 24.53 27.00
N ALA A 324 2.63 25.54 27.78
CA ALA A 324 3.43 26.68 27.32
C ALA A 324 4.89 26.29 27.00
N ALA A 325 5.43 25.25 27.64
CA ALA A 325 6.76 24.74 27.38
C ALA A 325 6.85 23.86 26.10
N LEU A 326 5.71 23.48 25.50
CA LEU A 326 5.71 22.70 24.27
C LEU A 326 6.15 23.54 23.06
N PRO A 327 6.92 22.96 22.12
CA PRO A 327 7.31 23.68 20.92
C PRO A 327 6.07 24.17 20.13
N PRO A 328 6.13 25.35 19.51
CA PRO A 328 5.07 25.85 18.64
C PRO A 328 4.76 24.84 17.55
N ASN A 329 3.48 24.60 17.27
CA ASN A 329 3.11 23.66 16.20
C ASN A 329 3.52 24.27 14.86
N PRO A 330 4.25 23.54 13.99
CA PRO A 330 4.75 24.09 12.72
C PRO A 330 3.61 24.53 11.80
N ILE A 331 2.45 23.88 11.85
CA ILE A 331 1.26 24.24 11.06
C ILE A 331 0.64 25.54 11.58
N ILE A 332 0.53 25.71 12.90
CA ILE A 332 0.03 26.97 13.48
C ILE A 332 0.99 28.11 13.14
N THR A 333 2.30 27.86 13.24
CA THR A 333 3.35 28.84 12.96
C THR A 333 3.32 29.27 11.48
N ALA A 334 3.17 28.33 10.55
CA ALA A 334 3.05 28.62 9.12
C ALA A 334 1.77 29.42 8.79
N LEU A 335 0.63 29.04 9.36
CA LEU A 335 -0.64 29.77 9.16
C LEU A 335 -0.59 31.18 9.77
N GLU A 336 0.12 31.37 10.89
CA GLU A 336 0.34 32.68 11.47
C GLU A 336 1.26 33.54 10.61
N GLN A 337 2.34 32.97 10.06
CA GLN A 337 3.22 33.65 9.11
C GLN A 337 2.47 34.07 7.83
N GLU A 338 1.66 33.18 7.25
CA GLU A 338 0.83 33.47 6.08
C GLU A 338 -0.17 34.60 6.37
N ARG A 339 -0.79 34.57 7.54
CA ARG A 339 -1.71 35.63 7.98
C ARG A 339 -0.99 36.98 8.15
N GLU A 340 0.21 36.99 8.71
CA GLU A 340 1.01 38.22 8.87
C GLU A 340 1.54 38.75 7.53
N GLN A 341 1.94 37.87 6.62
CA GLN A 341 2.32 38.24 5.24
C GLN A 341 1.14 38.87 4.49
N LEU A 342 -0.06 38.29 4.61
CA LEU A 342 -1.27 38.84 3.99
C LEU A 342 -1.72 40.17 4.62
N LYS A 343 -1.44 40.38 5.91
CA LYS A 343 -1.71 41.66 6.57
C LYS A 343 -0.66 42.71 6.21
N ALA A 344 0.59 42.33 5.96
CA ALA A 344 1.71 43.23 5.65
C ALA A 344 1.79 44.46 6.59
N GLY A 345 1.45 44.27 7.88
CA GLY A 345 1.43 45.36 8.88
C GLY A 345 0.17 46.25 8.89
N ALA A 346 -0.85 45.95 8.07
CA ALA A 346 -2.10 46.70 8.03
C ALA A 346 -3.02 46.35 9.22
N TYR A 347 -3.27 47.35 10.08
CA TYR A 347 -4.14 47.21 11.25
C TYR A 347 -5.64 47.25 10.92
N ARG A 348 -6.03 47.86 9.78
CA ARG A 348 -7.44 48.00 9.37
C ARG A 348 -7.70 47.25 8.06
N ILE A 349 -8.39 46.12 8.16
CA ILE A 349 -8.63 45.15 7.08
C ILE A 349 -10.11 45.17 6.62
N GLN A 350 -10.87 46.15 7.11
CA GLN A 350 -12.31 46.24 6.89
C GLN A 350 -12.57 46.89 5.52
N GLY A 351 -13.13 46.11 4.58
CA GLY A 351 -13.42 46.57 3.21
C GLY A 351 -12.37 46.19 2.17
N THR A 352 -11.26 45.55 2.55
CA THR A 352 -10.22 45.08 1.62
C THR A 352 -10.51 43.67 1.10
N SER A 353 -9.98 43.35 -0.08
CA SER A 353 -10.09 42.03 -0.72
C SER A 353 -9.51 40.89 0.14
N ILE A 354 -8.51 41.20 0.98
CA ILE A 354 -7.82 40.26 1.85
C ILE A 354 -8.60 39.89 3.13
N LYS A 355 -9.70 40.57 3.46
CA LYS A 355 -10.49 40.35 4.68
C LYS A 355 -10.96 38.90 4.82
N ARG A 356 -11.49 38.31 3.74
CA ARG A 356 -12.04 36.96 3.73
C ARG A 356 -10.97 35.91 4.03
N GLU A 357 -9.78 36.07 3.47
CA GLU A 357 -8.69 35.13 3.66
C GLU A 357 -8.08 35.23 5.06
N VAL A 358 -7.94 36.45 5.59
CA VAL A 358 -7.51 36.64 6.99
C VAL A 358 -8.49 36.02 7.99
N GLN A 359 -9.80 36.12 7.73
CA GLN A 359 -10.82 35.46 8.56
C GLN A 359 -10.75 33.93 8.45
N ARG A 360 -10.54 33.39 7.23
CA ARG A 360 -10.35 31.96 6.99
C ARG A 360 -9.15 31.41 7.77
N LEU A 361 -7.99 32.06 7.65
CA LEU A 361 -6.77 31.69 8.36
C LEU A 361 -6.94 31.79 9.88
N THR A 362 -7.65 32.81 10.39
CA THR A 362 -7.92 32.95 11.82
C THR A 362 -8.78 31.81 12.36
N SER A 363 -9.83 31.41 11.63
CA SER A 363 -10.67 30.26 11.96
C SER A 363 -9.92 28.93 11.85
N ALA A 364 -9.00 28.80 10.88
CA ALA A 364 -8.15 27.62 10.76
C ALA A 364 -7.19 27.50 11.95
N ILE A 365 -6.52 28.61 12.34
CA ILE A 365 -5.65 28.67 13.52
C ILE A 365 -6.43 28.31 14.79
N SER A 366 -7.64 28.84 14.98
CA SER A 366 -8.45 28.52 16.17
C SER A 366 -8.86 27.05 16.18
N SER A 367 -9.29 26.50 15.05
CA SER A 367 -9.66 25.08 14.93
C SER A 367 -8.49 24.15 15.24
N VAL A 368 -7.29 24.44 14.72
CA VAL A 368 -6.08 23.65 14.99
C VAL A 368 -5.64 23.79 16.45
N ARG A 369 -5.76 24.97 17.06
CA ARG A 369 -5.51 25.17 18.51
C ARG A 369 -6.48 24.39 19.38
N THR A 370 -7.77 24.40 19.04
CA THR A 370 -8.80 23.64 19.77
C THR A 370 -8.56 22.14 19.65
N LYS A 371 -8.27 21.63 18.44
CA LYS A 371 -7.88 20.22 18.25
C LYS A 371 -6.64 19.86 19.06
N ARG A 372 -5.62 20.71 19.08
CA ARG A 372 -4.41 20.48 19.88
C ARG A 372 -4.73 20.43 21.38
N ARG A 373 -5.61 21.29 21.90
CA ARG A 373 -6.06 21.19 23.30
C ARG A 373 -6.80 19.89 23.57
N ASN A 374 -7.72 19.48 22.69
CA ASN A 374 -8.50 18.25 22.87
C ASN A 374 -7.69 16.95 22.71
N ILE A 375 -6.45 17.02 22.23
CA ILE A 375 -5.53 15.87 22.16
C ILE A 375 -4.66 15.80 23.44
N VAL A 376 -4.47 16.94 24.12
CA VAL A 376 -3.58 17.06 25.27
C VAL A 376 -4.34 17.10 26.61
N SER A 377 -5.61 17.53 26.61
CA SER A 377 -6.61 17.25 27.65
C SER A 377 -7.37 15.99 27.29
#